data_AF-X0YX89-F1
#
_entry.id   AF-X0YX89-F1
#
_cell.length_a   1.000
_cell.length_b   1.000
_cell.length_c   1.000
_cell.angle_alpha   90.00
_cell.angle_beta   90.00
_cell.angle_gamma   90.00
#
_symmetry.space_group_name_H-M   'P 1'
#
loop_
_entity.id
_entity.type
_entity.pdbx_description
1 polymer ?
#
loop_
_entity_poly.entity_id
_entity_poly.type
_entity_poly.pdbx_seq_one_letter_code
_entity_poly.pdbx_strand_id
1 'polypeptide(L)'
;NTTPDQCEYTETHLCVDVNATGSNTGKDWTNALTDLQIALCLADNLETVQEVWVAEGTYYPTDDGDREKTFSLVDGVKIYGGFAGTESTLADRNWPAHPTILSGDIGVAGDLTDNSYHVVTSNYNVEGYLDGFTITDGYAIHEKFFYGGGIYVSRSSPTLVNCKIMGNYAQGSGGGLFFEYTSYPTLLNCEIVGNTADEGGGIHIPNRGAHPTLINCTISGNSATTTGGGIYGIKDP
;
A
#
# COMPACT_ATOMS: atom_id res chain seq x y z
N ASN A 1 -0.67 23.52 4.13
CA ASN A 1 0.10 23.38 5.38
C ASN A 1 1.57 23.38 5.05
N THR A 2 2.36 24.20 5.75
CA THR A 2 3.81 24.28 5.59
C THR A 2 4.43 22.96 6.04
N THR A 3 5.18 22.31 5.15
CA THR A 3 6.07 21.19 5.52
C THR A 3 6.97 21.63 6.68
N PRO A 4 7.13 20.82 7.75
CA PRO A 4 8.04 21.13 8.85
C PRO A 4 9.45 21.43 8.33
N ASP A 5 10.17 22.34 8.98
CA ASP A 5 11.55 22.68 8.61
C ASP A 5 12.44 21.43 8.70
N GLN A 6 12.98 21.01 7.55
CA GLN A 6 13.73 19.76 7.40
C GLN A 6 15.08 19.77 8.13
N CYS A 7 15.57 20.94 8.56
CA CYS A 7 16.89 21.09 9.17
C CYS A 7 16.97 20.65 10.64
N GLU A 8 15.84 20.32 11.29
CA GLU A 8 15.78 19.92 12.71
C GLU A 8 15.17 18.51 12.93
N TYR A 9 15.21 17.65 11.91
CA TYR A 9 14.64 16.30 11.99
C TYR A 9 15.69 15.25 12.36
N THR A 10 15.72 14.86 13.64
CA THR A 10 16.66 13.84 14.17
C THR A 10 16.01 12.49 14.43
N GLU A 11 14.69 12.39 14.28
CA GLU A 11 13.95 11.16 14.55
C GLU A 11 14.24 10.09 13.51
N THR A 12 14.31 8.84 13.95
CA THR A 12 14.49 7.68 13.07
C THR A 12 13.16 7.14 12.54
N HIS A 13 12.04 7.60 13.09
CA HIS A 13 10.70 7.23 12.66
C HIS A 13 9.75 8.43 12.67
N LEU A 14 8.68 8.34 11.88
CA LEU A 14 7.56 9.28 11.87
C LEU A 14 6.29 8.62 12.41
N CYS A 15 5.56 9.31 13.28
CA CYS A 15 4.20 8.92 13.70
C CYS A 15 3.16 9.54 12.77
N VAL A 16 2.18 8.74 12.36
CA VAL A 16 1.04 9.15 11.53
C VAL A 16 -0.26 8.73 12.22
N ASP A 17 -1.14 9.68 12.48
CA ASP A 17 -2.47 9.45 13.05
C ASP A 17 -3.43 10.49 12.46
N VAL A 18 -4.42 10.00 11.70
CA VAL A 18 -5.43 10.82 11.04
C VAL A 18 -6.25 11.66 12.05
N ASN A 19 -6.31 11.23 13.31
CA ASN A 19 -7.03 11.90 14.39
C ASN A 19 -6.15 12.82 15.25
N ALA A 20 -4.85 12.93 14.97
CA ALA A 20 -3.95 13.75 15.76
C ALA A 20 -4.32 15.25 15.69
N THR A 21 -4.20 15.93 16.83
CA THR A 21 -4.57 17.35 16.97
C THR A 21 -3.40 18.26 17.35
N GLY A 22 -2.18 17.71 17.46
CA GLY A 22 -1.00 18.47 17.84
C GLY A 22 -0.40 19.26 16.68
N SER A 23 0.92 19.43 16.72
CA SER A 23 1.62 20.35 15.79
C SER A 23 1.84 19.78 14.38
N ASN A 24 1.34 18.56 14.09
CA ASN A 24 1.47 17.89 12.80
C ASN A 24 2.92 17.84 12.28
N THR A 25 3.85 17.48 13.17
CA THR A 25 5.27 17.38 12.83
C THR A 25 5.66 15.95 12.46
N GLY A 26 5.04 14.94 13.08
CA GLY A 26 5.39 13.52 12.95
C GLY A 26 6.35 12.99 14.01
N LYS A 27 6.80 13.83 14.96
CA LYS A 27 7.89 13.48 15.90
C LYS A 27 7.47 12.56 17.05
N ASP A 28 6.18 12.54 17.37
CA ASP A 28 5.59 11.72 18.42
C ASP A 28 4.09 11.58 18.14
N TRP A 29 3.39 10.73 18.90
CA TRP A 29 1.95 10.52 18.72
C TRP A 29 1.09 11.77 18.99
N THR A 30 1.50 12.65 19.91
CA THR A 30 0.75 13.89 20.16
C THR A 30 0.84 14.84 18.97
N ASN A 31 2.00 14.89 18.32
CA ASN A 31 2.31 15.73 17.17
C ASN A 31 2.34 14.95 15.86
N ALA A 32 1.66 13.80 15.77
CA ALA A 32 1.69 12.94 14.60
C ALA A 32 1.20 13.65 13.34
N LEU A 33 1.67 13.18 12.19
CA LEU A 33 1.19 13.63 10.89
C LEU A 33 -0.24 13.10 10.67
N THR A 34 -1.13 13.97 10.23
CA THR A 34 -2.53 13.63 9.92
C THR A 34 -2.71 13.07 8.50
N ASP A 35 -1.64 13.10 7.70
CA ASP A 35 -1.64 12.64 6.31
C ASP A 35 -0.41 11.75 6.06
N LEU A 36 -0.68 10.50 5.66
CA LEU A 36 0.36 9.52 5.34
C LEU A 36 1.17 9.93 4.11
N GLN A 37 0.59 10.63 3.13
CA GLN A 37 1.34 11.10 1.95
C GLN A 37 2.43 12.11 2.35
N ILE A 38 2.15 12.97 3.33
CA ILE A 38 3.16 13.88 3.87
C ILE A 38 4.28 13.07 4.56
N ALA A 39 3.94 12.03 5.31
CA ALA A 39 4.94 11.19 5.97
C ALA A 39 5.82 10.45 4.96
N LEU A 40 5.25 9.89 3.89
CA LEU A 40 6.00 9.23 2.83
C LEU A 40 6.92 10.21 2.09
N CYS A 41 6.42 11.42 1.80
CA CYS A 41 7.23 12.49 1.20
C CYS A 41 8.39 12.91 2.11
N LEU A 42 8.15 13.05 3.42
CA LEU A 42 9.21 13.36 4.36
C LEU A 42 10.23 12.23 4.48
N ALA A 43 9.79 10.97 4.55
CA ALA A 43 10.68 9.82 4.63
C ALA A 43 11.56 9.66 3.38
N ASP A 44 11.04 10.00 2.20
CA ASP A 44 11.80 9.98 0.94
C ASP A 44 12.89 11.07 0.87
N ASN A 45 12.70 12.17 1.61
CA ASN A 45 13.62 13.32 1.59
C ASN A 45 14.52 13.43 2.83
N LEU A 46 14.28 12.63 3.86
CA LEU A 46 15.02 12.65 5.12
C LEU A 46 15.71 11.30 5.35
N GLU A 47 16.99 11.23 5.03
CA GLU A 47 17.81 10.00 5.19
C GLU A 47 17.84 9.45 6.63
N THR A 48 17.51 10.27 7.63
CA THR A 48 17.41 9.85 9.03
C THR A 48 16.18 8.99 9.30
N VAL A 49 15.10 9.17 8.55
CA VAL A 49 13.83 8.46 8.74
C VAL A 49 13.92 7.10 8.06
N GLN A 50 13.86 6.05 8.88
CA GLN A 50 13.91 4.66 8.42
C GLN A 50 12.54 3.97 8.55
N GLU A 51 11.64 4.54 9.37
CA GLU A 51 10.36 3.94 9.67
C GLU A 51 9.22 4.98 9.67
N VAL A 52 8.03 4.53 9.28
CA VAL A 52 6.78 5.29 9.40
C VAL A 52 5.79 4.42 10.17
N TRP A 53 5.34 4.90 11.32
CA TRP A 53 4.40 4.21 12.20
C TRP A 53 3.02 4.84 12.06
N VAL A 54 2.03 4.04 11.68
CA VAL A 54 0.71 4.49 11.29
C VAL A 54 -0.34 3.93 12.26
N ALA A 55 -1.06 4.83 12.91
CA ALA A 55 -2.14 4.50 13.82
C ALA A 55 -3.31 3.80 13.09
N GLU A 56 -4.21 3.22 13.88
CA GLU A 56 -5.48 2.71 13.38
C GLU A 56 -6.29 3.82 12.70
N GLY A 57 -7.00 3.45 11.64
CA GLY A 57 -7.77 4.40 10.85
C GLY A 57 -7.74 4.09 9.37
N THR A 58 -8.47 4.90 8.61
CA THR A 58 -8.51 4.83 7.14
C THR A 58 -7.78 6.03 6.56
N TYR A 59 -6.84 5.74 5.67
CA TYR A 59 -6.00 6.71 4.98
C TYR A 59 -6.26 6.63 3.49
N TYR A 60 -6.33 7.80 2.85
CA TYR A 60 -6.63 7.95 1.43
C TYR A 60 -5.42 8.54 0.68
N PRO A 61 -5.16 8.14 -0.57
CA PRO A 61 -4.04 8.69 -1.35
C PRO A 61 -4.13 10.20 -1.63
N THR A 62 -5.34 10.76 -1.57
CA THR A 62 -5.61 12.18 -1.77
C THR A 62 -6.99 12.57 -1.23
N ASP A 63 -7.20 13.86 -1.02
CA ASP A 63 -8.49 14.50 -0.69
C ASP A 63 -9.07 15.33 -1.86
N ASP A 64 -8.34 15.46 -2.97
CA ASP A 64 -8.72 16.29 -4.13
C ASP A 64 -9.45 15.52 -5.25
N GLY A 65 -9.60 14.19 -5.09
CA GLY A 65 -10.25 13.32 -6.07
C GLY A 65 -9.37 12.92 -7.26
N ASP A 66 -8.06 13.24 -7.24
CA ASP A 66 -7.12 12.77 -8.27
C ASP A 66 -6.90 11.25 -8.16
N ARG A 67 -7.54 10.52 -9.08
CA ARG A 67 -7.51 9.05 -9.15
C ARG A 67 -6.13 8.46 -9.46
N GLU A 68 -5.19 9.27 -9.96
CA GLU A 68 -3.82 8.84 -10.22
C GLU A 68 -2.97 8.84 -8.94
N LYS A 69 -3.45 9.47 -7.86
CA LYS A 69 -2.77 9.46 -6.56
C LYS A 69 -2.84 8.08 -5.93
N THR A 70 -1.72 7.72 -5.34
CA THR A 70 -1.45 6.41 -4.74
C THR A 70 -0.50 6.59 -3.56
N PHE A 71 -0.47 5.62 -2.65
CA PHE A 71 0.60 5.50 -1.67
C PHE A 71 1.82 4.87 -2.34
N SER A 72 2.79 5.70 -2.71
CA SER A 72 4.05 5.23 -3.30
C SER A 72 4.97 4.73 -2.19
N LEU A 73 5.39 3.46 -2.26
CA LEU A 73 6.39 2.94 -1.34
C LEU A 73 7.73 3.66 -1.54
N VAL A 74 8.41 3.92 -0.44
CA VAL A 74 9.69 4.64 -0.38
C VAL A 74 10.84 3.64 -0.22
N ASP A 75 11.93 3.88 -0.93
CA ASP A 75 13.10 3.00 -0.88
C ASP A 75 13.76 3.01 0.50
N GLY A 76 14.08 1.84 1.05
CA GLY A 76 14.74 1.70 2.35
C GLY A 76 13.89 2.06 3.58
N VAL A 77 12.64 2.51 3.40
CA VAL A 77 11.74 2.90 4.51
C VAL A 77 10.74 1.79 4.82
N LYS A 78 10.59 1.48 6.11
CA LYS A 78 9.62 0.51 6.61
C LYS A 78 8.36 1.19 7.11
N ILE A 79 7.22 0.82 6.55
CA ILE A 79 5.93 1.41 6.89
C ILE A 79 5.14 0.36 7.67
N TYR A 80 4.79 0.70 8.91
CA TYR A 80 4.12 -0.18 9.87
C TYR A 80 2.75 0.39 10.21
N GLY A 81 1.68 -0.36 9.92
CA GLY A 81 0.33 -0.10 10.41
C GLY A 81 0.07 -0.93 11.65
N GLY A 82 -0.93 -0.59 12.45
CA GLY A 82 -1.28 -1.39 13.62
C GLY A 82 -1.08 -0.75 14.97
N PHE A 83 -0.98 0.57 15.05
CA PHE A 83 -0.73 1.29 16.30
C PHE A 83 -2.01 1.89 16.89
N ALA A 84 -2.13 1.91 18.21
CA ALA A 84 -3.16 2.65 18.94
C ALA A 84 -2.87 4.16 19.02
N GLY A 85 -1.65 4.58 18.66
CA GLY A 85 -1.20 5.97 18.79
C GLY A 85 -0.67 6.31 20.18
N THR A 86 -0.17 5.30 20.92
CA THR A 86 0.35 5.50 22.29
C THR A 86 1.63 4.72 22.59
N GLU A 87 2.07 3.89 21.63
CA GLU A 87 3.20 3.00 21.75
C GLU A 87 4.53 3.75 21.84
N SER A 88 5.46 3.23 22.65
CA SER A 88 6.80 3.80 22.76
C SER A 88 7.83 3.05 21.91
N THR A 89 7.53 1.79 21.55
CA THR A 89 8.40 0.95 20.73
C THR A 89 7.60 0.17 19.69
N LEU A 90 8.26 -0.26 18.60
CA LEU A 90 7.64 -1.11 17.57
C LEU A 90 7.11 -2.43 18.15
N ALA A 91 7.69 -2.94 19.23
CA ALA A 91 7.26 -4.18 19.88
C ALA A 91 5.94 -4.05 20.64
N ASP A 92 5.52 -2.82 20.98
CA ASP A 92 4.23 -2.57 21.62
C ASP A 92 3.05 -2.62 20.63
N ARG A 93 3.36 -2.60 19.32
CA ARG A 93 2.38 -2.63 18.23
C ARG A 93 1.50 -3.87 18.29
N ASN A 94 0.20 -3.69 18.15
CA ASN A 94 -0.79 -4.77 18.09
C ASN A 94 -1.68 -4.63 16.86
N TRP A 95 -1.11 -4.97 15.70
CA TRP A 95 -1.76 -4.77 14.39
C TRP A 95 -3.10 -5.48 14.19
N PRO A 96 -3.39 -6.66 14.79
CA PRO A 96 -4.73 -7.24 14.69
C PRO A 96 -5.78 -6.47 15.50
N ALA A 97 -5.38 -5.75 16.56
CA ALA A 97 -6.29 -4.99 17.40
C ALA A 97 -6.53 -3.56 16.90
N HIS A 98 -5.58 -3.02 16.12
CA HIS A 98 -5.56 -1.62 15.67
C HIS A 98 -5.51 -1.54 14.14
N PRO A 99 -6.61 -1.85 13.43
CA PRO A 99 -6.58 -1.96 11.98
C PRO A 99 -6.22 -0.63 11.29
N THR A 100 -5.21 -0.68 10.43
CA THR A 100 -4.83 0.44 9.55
C THR A 100 -5.21 0.10 8.11
N ILE A 101 -5.99 0.97 7.48
CA ILE A 101 -6.60 0.75 6.17
C ILE A 101 -6.07 1.81 5.19
N LEU A 102 -5.50 1.36 4.08
CA LEU A 102 -5.24 2.17 2.89
C LEU A 102 -6.41 1.92 1.94
N SER A 103 -7.26 2.93 1.72
CA SER A 103 -8.44 2.81 0.87
C SER A 103 -8.32 3.71 -0.35
N GLY A 104 -8.72 3.18 -1.51
CA GLY A 104 -8.91 3.92 -2.73
C GLY A 104 -10.22 4.69 -2.82
N ASP A 105 -11.15 4.57 -1.86
CA ASP A 105 -12.49 5.23 -1.82
C ASP A 105 -12.37 6.75 -1.56
N ILE A 106 -11.69 7.44 -2.49
CA ILE A 106 -11.49 8.89 -2.46
C ILE A 106 -12.73 9.62 -3.00
N GLY A 107 -12.95 10.86 -2.59
CA GLY A 107 -14.09 11.64 -3.07
C GLY A 107 -15.40 11.26 -2.38
N VAL A 108 -16.35 10.68 -3.11
CA VAL A 108 -17.68 10.33 -2.62
C VAL A 108 -17.67 8.89 -2.09
N ALA A 109 -17.80 8.74 -0.78
CA ALA A 109 -17.79 7.43 -0.12
C ALA A 109 -18.73 6.40 -0.80
N GLY A 110 -18.15 5.29 -1.23
CA GLY A 110 -18.79 4.17 -1.89
C GLY A 110 -19.03 4.34 -3.40
N ASP A 111 -18.57 5.43 -4.01
CA ASP A 111 -18.64 5.62 -5.46
C ASP A 111 -17.37 5.10 -6.13
N LEU A 112 -17.39 3.88 -6.65
CA LEU A 112 -16.23 3.29 -7.31
C LEU A 112 -15.66 4.15 -8.47
N THR A 113 -16.43 5.07 -9.03
CA THR A 113 -16.02 5.85 -10.21
C THR A 113 -15.04 6.97 -9.91
N ASP A 114 -14.91 7.40 -8.66
CA ASP A 114 -13.87 8.33 -8.21
C ASP A 114 -12.75 7.64 -7.43
N ASN A 115 -12.84 6.34 -7.13
CA ASN A 115 -11.76 5.62 -6.47
C ASN A 115 -10.41 5.69 -7.18
N SER A 116 -9.31 5.75 -6.42
CA SER A 116 -7.94 5.63 -6.93
C SER A 116 -7.77 4.40 -7.83
N TYR A 117 -7.00 4.54 -8.91
CA TYR A 117 -6.71 3.40 -9.79
C TYR A 117 -5.86 2.35 -9.09
N HIS A 118 -4.81 2.79 -8.40
CA HIS A 118 -3.91 1.95 -7.61
C HIS A 118 -3.88 2.50 -6.19
N VAL A 119 -4.23 1.68 -5.20
CA VAL A 119 -4.15 2.12 -3.80
C VAL A 119 -2.69 2.30 -3.39
N VAL A 120 -1.84 1.33 -3.73
CA VAL A 120 -0.39 1.34 -3.45
C VAL A 120 0.40 1.11 -4.74
N THR A 121 1.51 1.82 -4.90
CA THR A 121 2.47 1.54 -5.97
C THR A 121 3.89 1.35 -5.46
N SER A 122 4.67 0.56 -6.18
CA SER A 122 6.11 0.39 -5.93
C SER A 122 6.84 0.31 -7.27
N ASN A 123 7.59 1.36 -7.59
CA ASN A 123 8.15 1.57 -8.92
C ASN A 123 9.63 1.97 -8.86
N TYR A 124 10.41 1.59 -9.86
CA TYR A 124 11.77 2.11 -10.10
C TYR A 124 12.81 1.79 -9.00
N ASN A 125 13.10 0.50 -8.82
CA ASN A 125 14.12 -0.05 -7.92
C ASN A 125 13.88 0.23 -6.43
N VAL A 126 12.62 0.44 -6.04
CA VAL A 126 12.24 0.58 -4.63
C VAL A 126 12.29 -0.78 -3.92
N GLU A 127 12.98 -0.85 -2.79
CA GLU A 127 12.95 -1.95 -1.79
C GLU A 127 12.00 -1.57 -0.63
N GLY A 128 10.77 -1.22 -0.97
CA GLY A 128 9.77 -0.76 0.00
C GLY A 128 9.31 -1.86 0.94
N TYR A 129 8.91 -1.50 2.16
CA TYR A 129 8.42 -2.46 3.15
C TYR A 129 7.10 -1.97 3.75
N LEU A 130 6.08 -2.83 3.73
CA LEU A 130 4.73 -2.54 4.26
C LEU A 130 4.27 -3.68 5.17
N ASP A 131 3.92 -3.37 6.42
CA ASP A 131 3.49 -4.38 7.40
C ASP A 131 2.21 -3.99 8.14
N GLY A 132 1.20 -4.86 8.10
CA GLY A 132 0.01 -4.76 8.95
C GLY A 132 -1.10 -3.87 8.39
N PHE A 133 -1.20 -3.73 7.08
CA PHE A 133 -2.21 -2.90 6.41
C PHE A 133 -3.31 -3.72 5.75
N THR A 134 -4.53 -3.17 5.74
CA THR A 134 -5.55 -3.55 4.75
C THR A 134 -5.46 -2.62 3.56
N ILE A 135 -5.41 -3.16 2.34
CA ILE A 135 -5.35 -2.42 1.07
C ILE A 135 -6.62 -2.74 0.28
N THR A 136 -7.46 -1.73 0.05
CA THR A 136 -8.80 -1.93 -0.48
C THR A 136 -9.31 -0.77 -1.33
N ASP A 137 -10.43 -1.01 -2.01
CA ASP A 137 -11.15 -0.02 -2.84
C ASP A 137 -10.37 0.53 -4.04
N GLY A 138 -9.34 -0.15 -4.52
CA GLY A 138 -8.70 0.20 -5.80
C GLY A 138 -9.57 -0.14 -7.01
N TYR A 139 -9.69 0.78 -7.97
CA TYR A 139 -10.57 0.63 -9.14
C TYR A 139 -9.89 0.99 -10.48
N ALA A 140 -8.97 0.12 -10.90
CA ALA A 140 -8.12 0.26 -12.10
C ALA A 140 -8.90 0.02 -13.42
N ILE A 141 -9.59 1.03 -13.95
CA ILE A 141 -10.41 0.95 -15.19
C ILE A 141 -9.96 1.85 -16.35
N HIS A 142 -8.83 2.54 -16.21
CA HIS A 142 -8.36 3.48 -17.23
C HIS A 142 -7.34 2.83 -18.15
N GLU A 143 -7.32 3.18 -19.45
CA GLU A 143 -6.43 2.59 -20.47
C GLU A 143 -4.93 2.65 -20.15
N LYS A 144 -4.51 3.51 -19.21
CA LYS A 144 -3.13 3.60 -18.72
C LYS A 144 -2.90 2.91 -17.37
N PHE A 145 -3.96 2.66 -16.62
CA PHE A 145 -3.95 2.26 -15.21
C PHE A 145 -4.92 1.10 -14.95
N PHE A 146 -4.99 0.12 -15.85
CA PHE A 146 -5.95 -0.97 -15.82
C PHE A 146 -5.38 -2.27 -15.21
N TYR A 147 -4.26 -2.18 -14.49
CA TYR A 147 -3.59 -3.30 -13.83
C TYR A 147 -3.39 -3.03 -12.33
N GLY A 148 -3.43 -4.03 -11.45
CA GLY A 148 -3.02 -3.82 -10.06
C GLY A 148 -3.93 -2.84 -9.31
N GLY A 149 -5.22 -3.18 -9.17
CA GLY A 149 -6.18 -2.28 -8.49
C GLY A 149 -5.75 -1.98 -7.05
N GLY A 150 -5.42 -3.02 -6.28
CA GLY A 150 -4.87 -2.86 -4.95
C GLY A 150 -3.43 -2.35 -4.98
N ILE A 151 -2.54 -3.17 -5.52
CA ILE A 151 -1.09 -2.90 -5.54
C ILE A 151 -0.53 -3.14 -6.93
N TYR A 152 0.17 -2.13 -7.45
CA TYR A 152 0.91 -2.20 -8.70
C TYR A 152 2.43 -2.10 -8.46
N VAL A 153 3.19 -3.08 -8.97
CA VAL A 153 4.65 -3.12 -8.82
C VAL A 153 5.32 -3.18 -10.19
N SER A 154 6.27 -2.29 -10.43
CA SER A 154 7.04 -2.23 -11.68
C SER A 154 8.52 -2.00 -11.42
N ARG A 155 9.36 -2.95 -11.86
CA ARG A 155 10.84 -2.90 -11.68
C ARG A 155 11.23 -2.64 -10.22
N SER A 156 10.60 -3.33 -9.28
CA SER A 156 10.75 -3.07 -7.84
C SER A 156 10.54 -4.36 -7.05
N SER A 157 11.08 -4.43 -5.82
CA SER A 157 11.08 -5.65 -5.01
C SER A 157 10.55 -5.38 -3.60
N PRO A 158 9.28 -4.92 -3.44
CA PRO A 158 8.74 -4.61 -2.14
C PRO A 158 8.52 -5.88 -1.30
N THR A 159 8.61 -5.72 0.02
CA THR A 159 8.24 -6.74 0.99
C THR A 159 6.92 -6.35 1.67
N LEU A 160 5.91 -7.20 1.53
CA LEU A 160 4.60 -7.04 2.15
C LEU A 160 4.44 -8.10 3.25
N VAL A 161 4.11 -7.67 4.46
CA VAL A 161 4.03 -8.55 5.64
C VAL A 161 2.71 -8.35 6.36
N ASN A 162 2.00 -9.43 6.70
CA ASN A 162 0.73 -9.35 7.44
C ASN A 162 -0.32 -8.42 6.78
N CYS A 163 -0.24 -8.22 5.46
CA CYS A 163 -1.14 -7.34 4.73
C CYS A 163 -2.38 -8.09 4.24
N LYS A 164 -3.51 -7.39 4.22
CA LYS A 164 -4.76 -7.86 3.64
C LYS A 164 -5.11 -7.06 2.39
N ILE A 165 -4.95 -7.66 1.22
CA ILE A 165 -5.28 -7.06 -0.08
C ILE A 165 -6.67 -7.55 -0.47
N MET A 166 -7.69 -6.69 -0.37
CA MET A 166 -9.08 -7.14 -0.57
C MET A 166 -10.00 -6.17 -1.29
N GLY A 167 -10.99 -6.71 -1.99
CA GLY A 167 -12.06 -5.93 -2.62
C GLY A 167 -11.60 -5.00 -3.74
N ASN A 168 -10.41 -5.24 -4.31
CA ASN A 168 -9.86 -4.41 -5.38
C ASN A 168 -10.28 -4.93 -6.76
N TYR A 169 -10.39 -4.02 -7.73
CA TYR A 169 -10.77 -4.30 -9.10
C TYR A 169 -9.72 -3.77 -10.09
N ALA A 170 -9.39 -4.58 -11.10
CA ALA A 170 -8.63 -4.13 -12.26
C ALA A 170 -9.30 -4.62 -13.54
N GLN A 171 -9.63 -3.72 -14.48
CA GLN A 171 -10.21 -4.11 -15.75
C GLN A 171 -9.28 -5.05 -16.53
N GLY A 172 -7.97 -4.85 -16.50
CA GLY A 172 -7.01 -5.72 -17.17
C GLY A 172 -6.59 -6.92 -16.32
N SER A 173 -5.72 -6.69 -15.36
CA SER A 173 -5.03 -7.80 -14.70
C SER A 173 -4.58 -7.49 -13.29
N GLY A 174 -4.60 -8.51 -12.43
CA GLY A 174 -4.13 -8.35 -11.05
C GLY A 174 -5.07 -7.47 -10.26
N GLY A 175 -6.28 -7.94 -9.97
CA GLY A 175 -7.27 -7.14 -9.22
C GLY A 175 -6.69 -6.72 -7.87
N GLY A 176 -6.11 -7.69 -7.15
CA GLY A 176 -5.36 -7.44 -5.93
C GLY A 176 -3.95 -6.92 -6.21
N LEU A 177 -3.13 -7.71 -6.90
CA LEU A 177 -1.72 -7.45 -7.14
C LEU A 177 -1.33 -7.67 -8.60
N PHE A 178 -0.57 -6.74 -9.15
CA PHE A 178 0.10 -6.89 -10.45
C PHE A 178 1.60 -6.64 -10.31
N PHE A 179 2.42 -7.59 -10.77
CA PHE A 179 3.88 -7.48 -10.73
C PHE A 179 4.43 -7.49 -12.14
N GLU A 180 5.19 -6.50 -12.58
CA GLU A 180 5.81 -6.52 -13.91
C GLU A 180 7.29 -6.17 -13.94
N TYR A 181 7.91 -6.51 -15.08
CA TYR A 181 9.34 -6.39 -15.32
C TYR A 181 10.18 -7.15 -14.28
N THR A 182 11.46 -6.81 -14.17
CA THR A 182 12.41 -7.37 -13.21
C THR A 182 12.03 -6.96 -11.78
N SER A 183 11.07 -7.67 -11.20
CA SER A 183 10.48 -7.43 -9.88
C SER A 183 10.52 -8.72 -9.06
N TYR A 184 10.98 -8.64 -7.81
CA TYR A 184 11.11 -9.80 -6.90
C TYR A 184 10.38 -9.56 -5.57
N PRO A 185 9.06 -9.23 -5.59
CA PRO A 185 8.35 -8.92 -4.36
C PRO A 185 8.22 -10.14 -3.46
N THR A 186 8.27 -9.91 -2.15
CA THR A 186 8.07 -10.96 -1.14
C THR A 186 6.80 -10.67 -0.36
N LEU A 187 5.89 -11.65 -0.32
CA LEU A 187 4.66 -11.59 0.46
C LEU A 187 4.76 -12.62 1.58
N LEU A 188 4.62 -12.17 2.82
CA LEU A 188 4.70 -13.00 4.02
C LEU A 188 3.41 -12.84 4.84
N ASN A 189 2.75 -13.95 5.16
CA ASN A 189 1.52 -13.97 5.97
C ASN A 189 0.43 -13.03 5.43
N CYS A 190 0.35 -12.86 4.12
CA CYS A 190 -0.62 -11.95 3.50
C CYS A 190 -1.92 -12.67 3.13
N GLU A 191 -3.02 -11.93 3.16
CA GLU A 191 -4.33 -12.38 2.68
C GLU A 191 -4.69 -11.64 1.39
N ILE A 192 -4.93 -12.36 0.30
CA ILE A 192 -5.37 -11.80 -0.98
C ILE A 192 -6.80 -12.32 -1.23
N VAL A 193 -7.80 -11.48 -0.97
CA VAL A 193 -9.19 -11.93 -0.82
C VAL A 193 -10.20 -11.08 -1.59
N GLY A 194 -11.08 -11.74 -2.35
CA GLY A 194 -12.24 -11.05 -2.94
C GLY A 194 -11.88 -9.99 -3.99
N ASN A 195 -10.72 -10.10 -4.63
CA ASN A 195 -10.30 -9.18 -5.70
C ASN A 195 -10.77 -9.70 -7.06
N THR A 196 -11.00 -8.77 -8.00
CA THR A 196 -11.55 -9.08 -9.33
C THR A 196 -10.71 -8.48 -10.45
N ALA A 197 -10.47 -9.24 -11.51
CA ALA A 197 -9.90 -8.70 -12.75
C ALA A 197 -10.32 -9.47 -14.01
N ASP A 198 -9.86 -9.08 -15.19
CA ASP A 198 -10.02 -9.94 -16.37
C ASP A 198 -9.07 -11.15 -16.32
N GLU A 199 -7.83 -10.95 -15.88
CA GLU A 199 -6.85 -12.02 -15.66
C GLU A 199 -6.14 -11.90 -14.30
N GLY A 200 -6.00 -13.01 -13.57
CA GLY A 200 -5.29 -12.97 -12.29
C GLY A 200 -6.04 -12.16 -11.24
N GLY A 201 -7.27 -12.57 -10.90
CA GLY A 201 -8.16 -11.80 -10.01
C GLY A 201 -7.49 -11.38 -8.71
N GLY A 202 -6.80 -12.32 -8.04
CA GLY A 202 -5.95 -12.05 -6.90
C GLY A 202 -4.60 -11.47 -7.32
N ILE A 203 -3.81 -12.26 -8.06
CA ILE A 203 -2.44 -11.90 -8.46
C ILE A 203 -2.24 -12.19 -9.94
N HIS A 204 -1.63 -11.25 -10.66
CA HIS A 204 -1.16 -11.46 -12.03
C HIS A 204 0.35 -11.26 -12.14
N ILE A 205 1.01 -12.20 -12.85
CA ILE A 205 2.45 -12.21 -13.13
C ILE A 205 2.63 -12.35 -14.66
N PRO A 206 2.81 -11.25 -15.41
CA PRO A 206 2.98 -11.31 -16.85
C PRO A 206 4.35 -11.89 -17.19
N ASN A 207 4.51 -12.35 -18.44
CA ASN A 207 5.77 -12.85 -18.93
C ASN A 207 6.78 -11.72 -19.20
N ARG A 208 7.30 -11.10 -18.13
CA ARG A 208 8.19 -9.93 -18.18
C ARG A 208 9.33 -10.01 -17.16
N GLY A 209 9.60 -11.19 -16.58
CA GLY A 209 10.71 -11.41 -15.63
C GLY A 209 10.40 -11.10 -14.16
N ALA A 210 9.12 -11.06 -13.77
CA ALA A 210 8.72 -10.93 -12.37
C ALA A 210 8.70 -12.31 -11.68
N HIS A 211 9.23 -12.38 -10.46
CA HIS A 211 9.35 -13.63 -9.69
C HIS A 211 8.95 -13.41 -8.22
N PRO A 212 7.64 -13.31 -7.92
CA PRO A 212 7.18 -13.10 -6.55
C PRO A 212 7.40 -14.34 -5.68
N THR A 213 7.73 -14.12 -4.41
CA THR A 213 7.79 -15.18 -3.39
C THR A 213 6.63 -15.02 -2.41
N LEU A 214 5.80 -16.06 -2.27
CA LEU A 214 4.66 -16.06 -1.35
C LEU A 214 4.90 -17.10 -0.24
N ILE A 215 4.89 -16.66 1.01
CA ILE A 215 5.12 -17.50 2.19
C ILE A 215 3.93 -17.33 3.13
N ASN A 216 3.29 -18.44 3.51
CA ASN A 216 2.13 -18.46 4.41
C ASN A 216 0.99 -17.53 3.99
N CYS A 217 0.82 -17.32 2.69
CA CYS A 217 -0.22 -16.45 2.17
C CYS A 217 -1.53 -17.22 1.94
N THR A 218 -2.65 -16.57 2.20
CA THR A 218 -3.98 -17.09 1.87
C THR A 218 -4.53 -16.36 0.65
N ILE A 219 -4.96 -17.10 -0.38
CA ILE A 219 -5.57 -16.56 -1.59
C ILE A 219 -6.95 -17.18 -1.73
N SER A 220 -8.01 -16.38 -1.59
CA SER A 220 -9.38 -16.92 -1.54
C SER A 220 -10.42 -15.95 -2.09
N GLY A 221 -11.51 -16.48 -2.64
CA GLY A 221 -12.65 -15.66 -3.10
C GLY A 221 -12.35 -14.67 -4.24
N ASN A 222 -11.16 -14.72 -4.87
CA ASN A 222 -10.83 -13.87 -6.00
C ASN A 222 -11.45 -14.39 -7.29
N SER A 223 -11.82 -13.47 -8.20
CA SER A 223 -12.55 -13.79 -9.44
C SER A 223 -11.82 -13.24 -10.67
N ALA A 224 -11.83 -13.99 -11.76
CA ALA A 224 -11.33 -13.51 -13.05
C ALA A 224 -12.34 -13.81 -14.16
N THR A 225 -12.57 -12.85 -15.07
CA THR A 225 -13.53 -13.04 -16.19
C THR A 225 -12.95 -13.97 -17.26
N THR A 226 -11.63 -13.96 -17.46
CA THR A 226 -10.94 -14.73 -18.50
C THR A 226 -10.14 -15.89 -17.92
N THR A 227 -9.18 -15.64 -17.02
CA THR A 227 -8.32 -16.71 -16.49
C THR A 227 -7.71 -16.41 -15.11
N GLY A 228 -7.46 -17.48 -14.34
CA GLY A 228 -6.75 -17.45 -13.07
C GLY A 228 -7.39 -16.55 -12.00
N GLY A 229 -8.54 -16.96 -11.46
CA GLY A 229 -9.21 -16.20 -10.38
C GLY A 229 -8.31 -15.90 -9.18
N GLY A 230 -7.53 -16.89 -8.72
CA GLY A 230 -6.56 -16.69 -7.63
C GLY A 230 -5.25 -16.07 -8.10
N ILE A 231 -4.45 -16.85 -8.84
CA ILE A 231 -3.18 -16.40 -9.44
C ILE A 231 -3.22 -16.74 -10.94
N TYR A 232 -2.78 -15.82 -11.78
CA TYR A 232 -2.39 -16.11 -13.15
C TYR A 232 -0.94 -15.69 -13.38
N GLY A 233 -0.14 -16.61 -13.93
CA GLY A 233 1.25 -16.34 -14.26
C GLY A 233 1.65 -17.08 -15.50
N ILE A 234 2.33 -16.39 -16.43
CA ILE A 234 2.88 -17.02 -17.63
C ILE A 234 4.35 -17.32 -17.36
N LYS A 235 4.70 -18.61 -17.33
CA LYS A 235 6.09 -19.05 -17.19
C LYS A 235 6.79 -18.97 -18.54
N ASP A 236 7.99 -18.38 -18.58
CA ASP A 236 8.89 -18.56 -19.72
C ASP A 236 9.25 -20.06 -19.88
N PRO A 237 9.25 -20.59 -21.12
CA PRO A 237 9.62 -21.98 -21.40
C PRO A 237 11.08 -22.29 -21.02
#